data_AF-A0A8S2XYQ5-F1
#
_entry.id   AF-A0A8S2XYQ5-F1
#
_cell.length_a   1.000
_cell.length_b   1.000
_cell.length_c   1.000
_cell.angle_alpha   90.00
_cell.angle_beta   90.00
_cell.angle_gamma   90.00
#
_symmetry.space_group_name_H-M   'P 1'
#
loop_
_entity.id
_entity.type
_entity.pdbx_description
1 polymer ?
#
loop_
_entity_poly.entity_id
_entity_poly.type
_entity_poly.pdbx_seq_one_letter_code
_entity_poly.pdbx_strand_id
1 'polypeptide(L)'
;KYNLIKTINPVLWSYREDVNVEGFIQEPQAKTFARFTTLWGASAFKGATSEISAMSDVKHYYINQQSWINQLTTSIPRSWQNFDGMIICGWSRYDHFLSLCELLPYSIPSLAYSLAAWIDPFKQTRVDIQSDQGLKQYVNTLLGCNPHAHLHMQEHSSQQLPKCTFPGA
;
A
#
# COMPACT_ATOMS: atom_id res chain seq x y z
N LYS A 1 -37.29 -5.08 3.39
CA LYS A 1 -36.22 -5.45 2.43
C LYS A 1 -35.06 -4.49 2.68
N TYR A 2 -33.89 -4.97 3.12
CA TYR A 2 -32.79 -4.12 3.60
C TYR A 2 -32.17 -3.30 2.46
N ASN A 3 -32.12 -1.97 2.60
CA ASN A 3 -31.62 -1.04 1.59
C ASN A 3 -30.09 -0.88 1.69
N LEU A 4 -29.37 -1.99 1.47
CA LEU A 4 -27.93 -2.10 1.72
C LEU A 4 -27.12 -1.06 0.95
N ILE A 5 -27.50 -0.78 -0.30
CA ILE A 5 -26.81 0.18 -1.18
C ILE A 5 -26.67 1.58 -0.55
N LYS A 6 -27.61 1.99 0.31
CA LYS A 6 -27.59 3.31 0.98
C LYS A 6 -27.02 3.27 2.42
N THR A 7 -26.67 2.10 2.92
CA THR A 7 -26.33 1.90 4.34
C THR A 7 -24.95 1.29 4.57
N ILE A 8 -24.32 0.76 3.52
CA ILE A 8 -22.95 0.23 3.59
C ILE A 8 -22.05 0.93 2.57
N ASN A 9 -20.77 1.00 2.90
CA ASN A 9 -19.72 1.50 2.03
C ASN A 9 -18.77 0.34 1.71
N PRO A 10 -18.79 -0.19 0.48
CA PRO A 10 -17.89 -1.26 0.08
C PRO A 10 -16.43 -0.84 0.15
N VAL A 11 -15.57 -1.79 0.55
CA VAL A 11 -14.11 -1.65 0.48
C VAL A 11 -13.61 -2.56 -0.63
N LEU A 12 -13.09 -1.98 -1.70
CA LEU A 12 -12.45 -2.69 -2.81
C LEU A 12 -11.01 -2.98 -2.41
N TRP A 13 -10.62 -4.24 -2.33
CA TRP A 13 -9.30 -4.62 -1.82
C TRP A 13 -8.52 -5.40 -2.87
N SER A 14 -7.25 -5.04 -3.05
CA SER A 14 -6.31 -5.81 -3.86
C SER A 14 -4.89 -5.51 -3.41
N TYR A 15 -4.12 -6.58 -3.26
CA TYR A 15 -2.73 -6.54 -2.82
C TYR A 15 -1.77 -6.84 -3.97
N ARG A 16 -2.28 -6.92 -5.21
CA ARG A 16 -1.48 -7.19 -6.40
C ARG A 16 -0.74 -5.94 -6.86
N GLU A 17 0.41 -6.14 -7.49
CA GLU A 17 1.19 -5.06 -8.11
C GLU A 17 0.40 -4.35 -9.23
N ASP A 18 -0.44 -5.09 -9.95
CA ASP A 18 -1.37 -4.53 -10.92
C ASP A 18 -2.82 -4.69 -10.45
N VAL A 19 -3.43 -3.60 -9.97
CA VAL A 19 -4.82 -3.58 -9.51
C VAL A 19 -5.82 -3.64 -10.68
N ASN A 20 -5.38 -3.35 -11.92
CA ASN A 20 -6.26 -3.38 -13.09
C ASN A 20 -6.83 -4.78 -13.36
N VAL A 21 -6.11 -5.83 -12.94
CA VAL A 21 -6.50 -7.23 -13.13
C VAL A 21 -7.79 -7.60 -12.39
N GLU A 22 -8.14 -6.84 -11.35
CA GLU A 22 -9.38 -7.06 -10.59
C GLU A 22 -10.62 -6.60 -11.37
N GLY A 23 -10.42 -5.70 -12.34
CA GLY A 23 -11.50 -5.22 -13.20
C GLY A 23 -12.54 -4.38 -12.47
N PHE A 24 -12.22 -3.77 -11.32
CA PHE A 24 -13.21 -3.03 -10.52
C PHE A 24 -13.92 -1.93 -11.33
N ILE A 25 -13.18 -1.22 -12.16
CA ILE A 25 -13.67 -0.14 -13.04
C ILE A 25 -14.20 -0.64 -14.40
N GLN A 26 -14.19 -1.96 -14.64
CA GLN A 26 -14.69 -2.57 -15.86
C GLN A 26 -16.16 -2.97 -15.70
N GLU A 27 -16.91 -2.93 -16.80
CA GLU A 27 -18.28 -3.43 -16.82
C GLU A 27 -18.31 -4.96 -16.66
N PRO A 28 -19.23 -5.54 -15.87
CA PRO A 28 -20.39 -4.92 -15.19
C PRO A 28 -20.13 -4.46 -13.74
N GLN A 29 -18.92 -4.65 -13.22
CA GLN A 29 -18.59 -4.35 -11.83
C GLN A 29 -18.69 -2.84 -11.54
N ALA A 30 -18.18 -2.01 -12.45
CA ALA A 30 -18.23 -0.55 -12.35
C ALA A 30 -19.64 -0.02 -12.09
N LYS A 31 -20.64 -0.49 -12.84
CA LYS A 31 -22.06 -0.15 -12.64
C LYS A 31 -22.60 -0.60 -11.30
N THR A 32 -22.13 -1.72 -10.77
CA THR A 32 -22.58 -2.22 -9.48
C THR A 32 -22.05 -1.33 -8.35
N PHE A 33 -20.76 -1.00 -8.39
CA PHE A 33 -20.12 -0.16 -7.37
C PHE A 33 -20.59 1.29 -7.42
N ALA A 34 -20.87 1.83 -8.61
CA ALA A 34 -21.41 3.19 -8.79
C ALA A 34 -22.77 3.44 -8.09
N ARG A 35 -23.47 2.38 -7.66
CA ARG A 35 -24.77 2.50 -6.97
C ARG A 35 -24.62 2.86 -5.50
N PHE A 36 -23.49 2.54 -4.87
CA PHE A 36 -23.25 2.81 -3.46
C PHE A 36 -23.00 4.29 -3.23
N THR A 37 -23.29 4.79 -2.04
CA THR A 37 -23.12 6.21 -1.70
C THR A 37 -21.66 6.63 -1.69
N THR A 38 -20.75 5.74 -1.30
CA THR A 38 -19.31 5.93 -1.41
C THR A 38 -18.59 4.58 -1.43
N LEU A 39 -17.36 4.61 -1.90
CA LEU A 39 -16.46 3.48 -2.01
C LEU A 39 -15.16 3.79 -1.29
N TRP A 40 -14.52 2.75 -0.80
CA TRP A 40 -13.19 2.78 -0.22
C TRP A 40 -12.29 1.78 -0.94
N GLY A 41 -10.99 2.01 -0.90
CA GLY A 41 -10.01 1.03 -1.35
C GLY A 41 -9.16 0.51 -0.21
N ALA A 42 -8.57 -0.66 -0.40
CA ALA A 42 -7.62 -1.23 0.54
C ALA A 42 -6.42 -1.85 -0.18
N SER A 43 -5.24 -1.41 0.23
CA SER A 43 -3.93 -1.96 -0.10
C SER A 43 -3.34 -2.67 1.12
N ALA A 44 -2.11 -3.18 1.01
CA ALA A 44 -1.39 -3.74 2.14
C ALA A 44 0.05 -3.25 2.17
N PHE A 45 0.65 -3.22 3.37
CA PHE A 45 2.09 -3.06 3.55
C PHE A 45 2.75 -4.33 4.12
N LYS A 46 1.94 -5.29 4.59
CA LYS A 46 2.44 -6.59 5.07
C LYS A 46 1.36 -7.68 5.09
N GLY A 47 1.84 -8.92 5.09
CA GLY A 47 1.10 -10.16 5.36
C GLY A 47 0.14 -10.61 4.25
N ALA A 48 0.31 -10.11 3.03
CA ALA A 48 -0.57 -10.32 1.89
C ALA A 48 0.12 -10.90 0.64
N THR A 49 1.43 -11.18 0.69
CA THR A 49 2.18 -11.68 -0.47
C THR A 49 2.05 -13.19 -0.66
N SER A 50 2.34 -13.99 0.37
CA SER A 50 2.28 -15.46 0.30
C SER A 50 2.09 -16.08 1.68
N GLU A 51 1.54 -17.29 1.70
CA GLU A 51 1.37 -18.16 2.86
C GLU A 51 2.67 -18.49 3.61
N ILE A 52 3.81 -18.52 2.90
CA ILE A 52 5.14 -18.80 3.48
C ILE A 52 6.02 -17.56 3.63
N SER A 53 5.51 -16.36 3.37
CA SER A 53 6.30 -15.12 3.49
C SER A 53 6.61 -14.80 4.95
N ALA A 54 7.85 -15.03 5.37
CA ALA A 54 8.34 -14.62 6.68
C ALA A 54 8.66 -13.11 6.76
N MET A 55 9.05 -12.51 5.62
CA MET A 55 9.49 -11.12 5.50
C MET A 55 8.65 -10.37 4.47
N SER A 56 8.45 -9.07 4.70
CA SER A 56 7.72 -8.22 3.75
C SER A 56 8.55 -7.93 2.51
N ASP A 57 7.96 -8.17 1.34
CA ASP A 57 8.50 -7.69 0.08
C ASP A 57 8.18 -6.20 -0.09
N VAL A 58 9.13 -5.35 0.28
CA VAL A 58 8.97 -3.89 0.25
C VAL A 58 8.63 -3.39 -1.15
N LYS A 59 9.27 -3.95 -2.18
CA LYS A 59 9.07 -3.52 -3.57
C LYS A 59 7.67 -3.86 -4.04
N HIS A 60 7.22 -5.09 -3.77
CA HIS A 60 5.87 -5.53 -4.08
C HIS A 60 4.81 -4.60 -3.49
N TYR A 61 4.88 -4.32 -2.18
CA TYR A 61 3.91 -3.46 -1.52
C TYR A 61 3.97 -2.01 -2.00
N TYR A 62 5.17 -1.49 -2.30
CA TYR A 62 5.34 -0.17 -2.90
C TYR A 62 4.66 -0.07 -4.28
N ILE A 63 4.89 -1.05 -5.15
CA ILE A 63 4.26 -1.11 -6.48
C ILE A 63 2.74 -1.22 -6.35
N ASN A 64 2.23 -2.03 -5.40
CA ASN A 64 0.80 -2.08 -5.10
C ASN A 64 0.23 -0.69 -4.74
N GLN A 65 0.94 0.11 -3.91
CA GLN A 65 0.50 1.49 -3.63
C GLN A 65 0.47 2.35 -4.89
N GLN A 66 1.52 2.31 -5.73
CA GLN A 66 1.58 3.08 -6.98
C GLN A 66 0.45 2.72 -7.94
N SER A 67 0.10 1.44 -8.00
CA SER A 67 -1.00 0.92 -8.82
C SER A 67 -2.35 1.48 -8.39
N TRP A 68 -2.61 1.51 -7.07
CA TRP A 68 -3.80 2.15 -6.50
C TRP A 68 -3.82 3.66 -6.74
N ILE A 69 -2.71 4.36 -6.55
CA ILE A 69 -2.58 5.79 -6.82
C ILE A 69 -2.90 6.10 -8.29
N ASN A 70 -2.36 5.31 -9.22
CA ASN A 70 -2.65 5.47 -10.65
C ASN A 70 -4.15 5.29 -10.94
N GLN A 71 -4.79 4.26 -10.37
CA GLN A 71 -6.24 4.06 -10.47
C GLN A 71 -7.03 5.28 -9.97
N LEU A 72 -6.68 5.80 -8.80
CA LEU A 72 -7.35 6.94 -8.16
C LEU A 72 -7.16 8.27 -8.87
N THR A 73 -6.04 8.43 -9.58
CA THR A 73 -5.72 9.68 -10.29
C THR A 73 -6.19 9.68 -11.74
N THR A 74 -6.41 8.50 -12.34
CA THR A 74 -6.71 8.39 -13.78
C THR A 74 -8.08 7.82 -14.08
N SER A 75 -8.46 6.71 -13.45
CA SER A 75 -9.56 5.87 -13.91
C SER A 75 -10.78 5.95 -13.01
N ILE A 76 -10.59 5.84 -11.69
CA ILE A 76 -11.67 5.91 -10.70
C ILE A 76 -12.48 7.22 -10.83
N PRO A 77 -11.87 8.42 -10.95
CA PRO A 77 -12.63 9.66 -11.08
C PRO A 77 -13.53 9.73 -12.33
N ARG A 78 -13.23 8.94 -13.37
CA ARG A 78 -14.04 8.85 -14.59
C ARG A 78 -15.22 7.91 -14.42
N SER A 79 -15.07 6.87 -13.61
CA SER A 79 -16.09 5.83 -13.41
C SER A 79 -16.98 6.08 -12.19
N TRP A 80 -16.42 6.63 -11.11
CA TRP A 80 -17.09 6.89 -9.84
C TRP A 80 -16.75 8.29 -9.33
N GLN A 81 -17.77 9.05 -8.94
CA GLN A 81 -17.58 10.40 -8.39
C GLN A 81 -17.34 10.38 -6.86
N ASN A 82 -17.46 9.21 -6.24
CA ASN A 82 -17.55 9.01 -4.81
C ASN A 82 -16.56 7.92 -4.35
N PHE A 83 -15.37 8.36 -3.96
CA PHE A 83 -14.33 7.52 -3.36
C PHE A 83 -13.70 8.27 -2.19
N ASP A 84 -13.91 7.79 -0.97
CA ASP A 84 -13.59 8.55 0.25
C ASP A 84 -12.14 8.39 0.70
N GLY A 85 -11.51 7.25 0.42
CA GLY A 85 -10.17 7.01 0.94
C GLY A 85 -9.64 5.60 0.74
N MET A 86 -8.40 5.45 1.20
CA MET A 86 -7.61 4.23 1.13
C MET A 86 -7.24 3.74 2.52
N ILE A 87 -7.33 2.43 2.70
CA ILE A 87 -6.88 1.71 3.90
C ILE A 87 -5.59 0.99 3.54
N ILE A 88 -4.55 1.10 4.37
CA ILE A 88 -3.31 0.34 4.20
C ILE A 88 -3.27 -0.75 5.27
N CYS A 89 -3.53 -1.99 4.86
CA CYS A 89 -3.65 -3.13 5.77
C CYS A 89 -2.29 -3.70 6.18
N GLY A 90 -2.22 -4.18 7.42
CA GLY A 90 -1.08 -4.96 7.92
C GLY A 90 -1.53 -6.31 8.48
N TRP A 91 -1.70 -7.29 7.62
CA TRP A 91 -2.21 -8.60 8.00
C TRP A 91 -1.26 -9.32 8.94
N SER A 92 -1.81 -9.99 9.96
CA SER A 92 -1.00 -10.75 10.92
C SER A 92 -0.74 -12.19 10.47
N ARG A 93 -1.59 -12.73 9.57
CA ARG A 93 -1.51 -14.07 9.01
C ARG A 93 -2.04 -14.02 7.58
N TYR A 94 -1.51 -14.88 6.72
CA TYR A 94 -2.02 -15.06 5.37
C TYR A 94 -3.33 -15.88 5.35
N ASP A 95 -3.41 -16.88 6.21
CA ASP A 95 -4.61 -17.69 6.48
C ASP A 95 -4.82 -17.80 8.00
N HIS A 96 -6.07 -17.97 8.42
CA HIS A 96 -6.48 -18.20 9.81
C HIS A 96 -5.69 -19.31 10.50
N PHE A 97 -5.29 -20.35 9.78
CA PHE A 97 -4.57 -21.52 10.33
C PHE A 97 -3.04 -21.44 10.25
N LEU A 98 -2.48 -20.43 9.58
CA LEU A 98 -1.05 -20.28 9.43
C LEU A 98 -0.41 -19.50 10.58
N SER A 99 0.90 -19.64 10.76
CA SER A 99 1.66 -18.85 11.73
C SER A 99 1.61 -17.35 11.42
N LEU A 100 2.05 -16.54 12.37
CA LEU A 100 2.24 -15.11 12.10
C LEU A 100 3.24 -14.93 10.96
N CYS A 101 2.88 -14.12 9.98
CA CYS A 101 3.72 -13.74 8.87
C CYS A 101 4.11 -12.27 8.99
N GLU A 102 5.25 -11.90 8.39
CA GLU A 102 5.66 -10.50 8.22
C GLU A 102 5.46 -9.68 9.50
N LEU A 103 6.23 -10.03 10.53
CA LEU A 103 6.11 -9.39 11.83
C LEU A 103 6.40 -7.89 11.72
N LEU A 104 5.70 -7.10 12.52
CA LEU A 104 5.74 -5.64 12.42
C LEU A 104 7.17 -5.05 12.35
N PRO A 105 8.16 -5.47 13.18
CA PRO A 105 9.51 -4.91 13.10
C PRO A 105 10.18 -5.09 11.73
N TYR A 106 9.94 -6.23 11.06
CA TYR A 106 10.47 -6.51 9.72
C TYR A 106 9.69 -5.80 8.62
N SER A 107 8.45 -5.42 8.90
CA SER A 107 7.58 -4.71 7.96
C SER A 107 7.65 -3.19 8.08
N ILE A 108 8.40 -2.63 9.04
CA ILE A 108 8.58 -1.17 9.17
C ILE A 108 9.12 -0.54 7.87
N PRO A 109 10.13 -1.12 7.18
CA PRO A 109 10.58 -0.59 5.89
C PRO A 109 9.43 -0.59 4.87
N SER A 110 8.68 -1.69 4.77
CA SER A 110 7.54 -1.78 3.85
C SER A 110 6.46 -0.73 4.14
N LEU A 111 6.15 -0.51 5.42
CA LEU A 111 5.22 0.54 5.85
C LEU A 111 5.72 1.92 5.44
N ALA A 112 6.99 2.21 5.69
CA ALA A 112 7.57 3.51 5.38
C ALA A 112 7.57 3.82 3.88
N TYR A 113 7.95 2.86 3.04
CA TYR A 113 7.89 3.00 1.58
C TYR A 113 6.45 3.14 1.11
N SER A 114 5.52 2.36 1.68
CA SER A 114 4.10 2.46 1.35
C SER A 114 3.55 3.86 1.67
N LEU A 115 3.84 4.41 2.84
CA LEU A 115 3.42 5.76 3.23
C LEU A 115 4.09 6.85 2.37
N ALA A 116 5.38 6.68 2.04
CA ALA A 116 6.10 7.59 1.15
C ALA A 116 5.45 7.65 -0.24
N ALA A 117 5.00 6.52 -0.77
CA ALA A 117 4.26 6.45 -2.03
C ALA A 117 2.99 7.32 -2.00
N TRP A 118 2.27 7.37 -0.88
CA TRP A 118 1.07 8.20 -0.73
C TRP A 118 1.34 9.69 -0.48
N ILE A 119 2.55 10.06 -0.09
CA ILE A 119 2.95 11.46 0.12
C ILE A 119 3.39 12.11 -1.20
N ASP A 120 4.04 11.33 -2.08
CA ASP A 120 4.70 11.83 -3.28
C ASP A 120 3.76 12.48 -4.33
N PRO A 121 2.60 11.91 -4.69
CA PRO A 121 1.69 12.54 -5.67
C PRO A 121 1.21 13.94 -5.26
N PHE A 122 1.28 14.26 -3.97
CA PHE A 122 0.85 15.53 -3.39
C PHE A 122 2.00 16.47 -3.05
N LYS A 123 3.26 16.01 -3.14
CA LYS A 123 4.46 16.84 -3.00
C LYS A 123 5.20 16.78 -4.34
N GLN A 124 5.19 17.88 -5.10
CA GLN A 124 5.89 18.01 -6.39
C GLN A 124 7.43 17.93 -6.25
N THR A 125 7.96 16.83 -5.69
CA THR A 125 9.37 16.64 -5.40
C THR A 125 10.08 16.05 -6.61
N ARG A 126 11.12 16.75 -7.09
CA ARG A 126 12.00 16.33 -8.20
C ARG A 126 13.00 15.26 -7.75
N VAL A 127 12.57 14.21 -7.06
CA VAL A 127 13.45 13.09 -6.77
C VAL A 127 13.30 12.07 -7.88
N ASP A 128 14.41 11.51 -8.36
CA ASP A 128 14.38 10.37 -9.29
C ASP A 128 13.88 9.13 -8.55
N ILE A 129 12.57 9.04 -8.41
CA ILE A 129 11.85 7.94 -7.75
C ILE A 129 11.84 6.68 -8.64
N GLN A 130 12.33 6.78 -9.88
CA GLN A 130 12.42 5.63 -10.79
C GLN A 130 13.61 4.72 -10.49
N SER A 131 14.62 5.21 -9.77
CA SER A 131 15.73 4.38 -9.30
C SER A 131 15.55 3.94 -7.84
N ASP A 132 15.83 2.66 -7.57
CA ASP A 132 15.77 2.08 -6.21
C ASP A 132 16.62 2.89 -5.20
N GLN A 133 17.73 3.48 -5.66
CA GLN A 133 18.61 4.33 -4.87
C GLN A 133 17.99 5.71 -4.57
N GLY A 134 17.38 6.37 -5.56
CA GLY A 134 16.74 7.67 -5.37
C GLY A 134 15.53 7.58 -4.44
N LEU A 135 14.72 6.53 -4.58
CA LEU A 135 13.60 6.26 -3.66
C LEU A 135 14.09 5.98 -2.24
N LYS A 136 15.15 5.19 -2.06
CA LYS A 136 15.76 4.97 -0.74
C LYS A 136 16.23 6.27 -0.10
N GLN A 137 16.89 7.13 -0.85
CA GLN A 137 17.35 8.43 -0.35
C GLN A 137 16.17 9.33 0.05
N TYR A 138 15.09 9.32 -0.75
CA TYR A 138 13.86 10.04 -0.43
C TYR A 138 13.25 9.57 0.89
N VAL A 139 13.03 8.26 1.05
CA VAL A 139 12.45 7.67 2.26
C VAL A 139 13.32 7.94 3.49
N ASN A 140 14.63 7.77 3.38
CA ASN A 140 15.56 8.09 4.46
C ASN A 140 15.48 9.56 4.88
N THR A 141 15.38 10.47 3.92
CA THR A 141 15.24 11.91 4.17
C THR A 141 13.90 12.22 4.85
N LEU A 142 12.81 11.61 4.37
CA LEU A 142 11.46 11.80 4.90
C LEU A 142 11.34 11.35 6.37
N LEU A 143 12.02 10.26 6.73
CA LEU A 143 12.02 9.70 8.08
C LEU A 143 13.08 10.28 9.01
N GLY A 144 13.98 11.13 8.51
CA GLY A 144 15.13 11.63 9.27
C GLY A 144 16.09 10.53 9.70
N CYS A 145 16.19 9.45 8.93
CA CYS A 145 17.09 8.34 9.27
C CYS A 145 18.56 8.75 9.11
N ASN A 146 19.44 8.16 9.93
CA ASN A 146 20.88 8.28 9.73
C ASN A 146 21.25 7.76 8.32
N PRO A 147 22.21 8.36 7.58
CA PRO A 147 22.69 7.83 6.29
C PRO A 147 23.15 6.37 6.32
N HIS A 148 23.49 5.83 7.50
CA HIS A 148 23.80 4.41 7.72
C HIS A 148 22.58 3.52 8.05
N ALA A 149 21.37 4.06 8.02
CA ALA A 149 20.14 3.29 8.20
C ALA A 149 19.86 2.45 6.94
N HIS A 150 19.90 1.14 7.12
CA HIS A 150 19.68 0.15 6.07
C HIS A 150 18.17 -0.13 5.88
N LEU A 151 17.43 0.86 5.36
CA LEU A 151 16.11 0.62 4.77
C LEU A 151 16.32 0.18 3.32
N HIS A 152 16.52 -1.11 3.10
CA HIS A 152 16.70 -1.64 1.75
C HIS A 152 15.43 -2.33 1.28
N MET A 153 15.07 -2.12 0.02
CA MET A 153 13.93 -2.80 -0.60
C MET A 153 14.17 -4.30 -0.82
N GLN A 154 15.42 -4.76 -0.72
CA GLN A 154 15.85 -6.12 -1.06
C GLN A 154 16.63 -6.85 0.05
N GLU A 155 16.96 -6.21 1.19
CA GLU A 155 17.72 -6.92 2.22
C GLU A 155 16.81 -7.72 3.15
N HIS A 156 16.90 -9.04 2.99
CA HIS A 156 16.33 -10.05 3.88
C HIS A 156 17.19 -10.32 5.14
N SER A 157 18.15 -9.43 5.45
CA SER A 157 19.11 -9.68 6.54
C SER A 157 18.77 -8.90 7.80
N SER A 158 18.66 -9.62 8.92
CA SER A 158 18.28 -9.12 10.24
C SER A 158 19.42 -8.40 10.99
N GLN A 159 20.50 -8.01 10.31
CA GLN A 159 21.73 -7.68 11.03
C GLN A 159 21.65 -6.37 11.82
N GLN A 160 20.87 -5.36 11.38
CA GLN A 160 20.69 -4.11 12.14
C GLN A 160 19.34 -3.43 11.84
N LEU A 161 18.55 -3.14 12.88
CA LEU A 161 17.37 -2.28 12.77
C LEU A 161 17.81 -0.82 12.55
N PRO A 162 17.27 -0.09 11.56
CA PRO A 162 17.63 1.29 11.29
C PRO A 162 17.17 2.21 12.44
N LYS A 163 18.08 3.09 12.91
CA LYS A 163 17.75 4.16 13.87
C LYS A 163 17.26 5.38 13.10
N CYS A 164 15.98 5.72 13.24
CA CYS A 164 15.35 6.89 12.64
C CYS A 164 14.71 7.76 13.73
N THR A 165 14.63 9.08 13.51
CA THR A 165 14.10 10.06 14.48
C THR A 165 12.64 10.45 14.20
N PHE A 166 11.90 9.59 13.50
CA PHE A 166 10.48 9.81 13.21
C PHE A 166 9.63 9.68 14.48
N PRO A 167 8.57 10.49 14.69
CA PRO A 167 7.73 10.40 15.88
C PRO A 167 7.13 9.00 16.05
N GLY A 168 7.44 8.33 17.17
CA GLY A 168 6.99 6.97 17.47
C GLY A 168 7.99 5.85 17.17
N ALA A 169 9.22 6.19 16.78
CA ALA A 169 10.37 5.26 16.78
C ALA A 169 11.03 5.13 18.17
#